data_AF-A0A1F5UQ86-F1
#
_entry.id   AF-A0A1F5UQ86-F1
#
_cell.length_a   1.000
_cell.length_b   1.000
_cell.length_c   1.000
_cell.angle_alpha   90.00
_cell.angle_beta   90.00
_cell.angle_gamma   90.00
#
_symmetry.space_group_name_H-M   'P 1'
#
loop_
_entity.id
_entity.type
_entity.pdbx_description
1 polymer ?
#
loop_
_entity_poly.entity_id
_entity_poly.type
_entity_poly.pdbx_seq_one_letter_code
_entity_poly.pdbx_strand_id
1 'polypeptide(L)'
;MKRMIWKAFVVVGLLMGVLGLWSSLAQAQSAVEDWAKQQISEKTGIDPNLLATLFVTDGSDQLILAFVYITQEVLDSNLKADLKQAIAPFVEQKAMLTLVVPTRHSQFSPMDISFSQGGLVYLITQSQIYPVTDDFQAGELEANAVSSGVIMLPEGIDMSRPFEITYRAQTTTFSLSGSGSPGPSLPSGLLGFFLQFLFLFFLFPFLIGI
;
A
#
# COMPACT_ATOMS: atom_id res chain seq x y z
N MET A 1 -23.57 46.48 -17.28
CA MET A 1 -23.55 45.41 -18.31
C MET A 1 -22.08 45.06 -18.52
N LYS A 2 -21.55 43.83 -18.45
CA LYS A 2 -22.08 42.47 -18.55
C LYS A 2 -21.04 41.53 -17.89
N ARG A 3 -21.52 40.40 -17.34
CA ARG A 3 -20.82 39.36 -16.55
C ARG A 3 -19.69 38.61 -17.30
N MET A 4 -18.76 38.03 -16.53
CA MET A 4 -18.18 36.65 -16.59
C MET A 4 -16.84 36.66 -15.82
N ILE A 5 -16.67 36.20 -14.57
CA ILE A 5 -16.79 34.85 -13.96
C ILE A 5 -15.99 33.76 -14.67
N TRP A 6 -15.07 33.18 -13.88
CA TRP A 6 -14.34 31.90 -13.98
C TRP A 6 -13.02 31.86 -14.76
N LYS A 7 -11.92 31.76 -14.00
CA LYS A 7 -10.92 30.67 -14.07
C LYS A 7 -10.13 30.65 -12.75
N ALA A 8 -10.55 29.76 -11.86
CA ALA A 8 -9.80 29.34 -10.68
C ALA A 8 -8.80 28.22 -11.08
N PHE A 9 -7.86 27.95 -10.18
CA PHE A 9 -6.82 26.91 -10.24
C PHE A 9 -5.62 27.20 -11.14
N VAL A 10 -4.58 27.77 -10.53
CA VAL A 10 -3.24 27.17 -10.34
C VAL A 10 -2.47 28.21 -9.52
N VAL A 11 -2.08 27.86 -8.29
CA VAL A 11 -0.91 28.31 -7.52
C VAL A 11 -1.20 27.90 -6.06
N VAL A 12 -0.78 26.69 -5.71
CA VAL A 12 -0.43 26.34 -4.32
C VAL A 12 1.09 26.15 -4.42
N GLY A 13 1.96 26.91 -3.79
CA GLY A 13 1.86 27.71 -2.59
C GLY A 13 3.21 27.56 -1.89
N LEU A 14 4.27 28.01 -2.56
CA LEU A 14 5.61 28.09 -1.99
C LEU A 14 5.67 29.37 -1.17
N LEU A 15 5.69 29.27 0.16
CA LEU A 15 6.38 30.20 1.08
C LEU A 15 6.12 29.91 2.58
N MET A 16 7.22 30.01 3.34
CA MET A 16 7.33 30.35 4.78
C MET A 16 7.35 29.22 5.83
N GLY A 17 8.43 29.18 6.63
CA GLY A 17 8.36 28.64 8.00
C GLY A 17 9.57 27.88 8.54
N VAL A 18 10.79 28.41 8.40
CA VAL A 18 11.96 27.93 9.17
C VAL A 18 11.70 28.23 10.66
N LEU A 19 11.31 27.20 11.44
CA LEU A 19 11.46 27.01 12.91
C LEU A 19 10.45 26.03 13.55
N GLY A 20 9.65 25.27 12.77
CA GLY A 20 8.72 24.25 13.29
C GLY A 20 8.72 22.92 12.51
N LEU A 21 9.82 22.62 11.82
CA LEU A 21 9.85 21.70 10.67
C LEU A 21 9.93 20.20 10.98
N TRP A 22 9.85 19.78 12.24
CA TRP A 22 9.95 18.35 12.57
C TRP A 22 8.59 17.68 12.80
N SER A 23 7.56 18.40 13.29
CA SER A 23 6.22 17.84 13.53
C SER A 23 5.29 17.90 12.32
N SER A 24 5.53 18.81 11.37
CA SER A 24 4.66 18.99 10.19
C SER A 24 4.88 17.93 9.09
N LEU A 25 6.04 17.29 9.06
CA LEU A 25 6.32 16.22 8.09
C LEU A 25 5.57 14.93 8.43
N ALA A 26 5.55 14.54 9.70
CA ALA A 26 4.80 13.37 10.13
C ALA A 26 3.28 13.55 9.92
N GLN A 27 2.74 14.74 10.20
CA GLN A 27 1.32 15.06 9.95
C GLN A 27 0.97 15.15 8.46
N ALA A 28 1.88 15.65 7.62
CA ALA A 28 1.68 15.64 6.17
C ALA A 28 1.71 14.20 5.62
N GLN A 29 2.47 13.30 6.22
CA GLN A 29 2.60 11.90 5.79
C GLN A 29 1.39 11.06 6.18
N SER A 30 0.92 11.18 7.42
CA SER A 30 -0.32 10.51 7.84
C SER A 30 -1.51 10.97 7.01
N ALA A 31 -1.63 12.28 6.73
CA ALA A 31 -2.69 12.81 5.88
C ALA A 31 -2.63 12.27 4.43
N VAL A 32 -1.43 12.03 3.91
CA VAL A 32 -1.24 11.47 2.56
C VAL A 32 -1.57 9.98 2.54
N GLU A 33 -1.18 9.22 3.56
CA GLU A 33 -1.56 7.81 3.70
C GLU A 33 -3.08 7.64 3.88
N ASP A 34 -3.69 8.43 4.75
CA ASP A 34 -5.14 8.40 4.98
C ASP A 34 -5.90 8.76 3.70
N TRP A 35 -5.43 9.77 2.98
CA TRP A 35 -5.96 10.10 1.67
C TRP A 35 -5.76 8.98 0.64
N ALA A 36 -4.61 8.29 0.66
CA ALA A 36 -4.38 7.09 -0.16
C ALA A 36 -5.46 6.07 0.10
N LYS A 37 -5.59 5.65 1.37
CA LYS A 37 -6.51 4.61 1.80
C LYS A 37 -7.93 4.97 1.41
N GLN A 38 -8.29 6.24 1.56
CA GLN A 38 -9.58 6.75 1.13
C GLN A 38 -9.76 6.68 -0.38
N GLN A 39 -8.79 7.08 -1.19
CA GLN A 39 -8.85 6.95 -2.65
C GLN A 39 -8.89 5.47 -3.10
N ILE A 40 -8.13 4.60 -2.44
CA ILE A 40 -8.17 3.16 -2.69
C ILE A 40 -9.58 2.64 -2.41
N SER A 41 -10.13 2.99 -1.25
CA SER A 41 -11.46 2.58 -0.82
C SER A 41 -12.56 3.08 -1.76
N GLU A 42 -12.55 4.35 -2.13
CA GLU A 42 -13.53 4.94 -3.05
C GLU A 42 -13.55 4.24 -4.42
N LYS A 43 -12.40 3.72 -4.87
CA LYS A 43 -12.26 3.10 -6.20
C LYS A 43 -12.46 1.60 -6.20
N THR A 44 -11.90 0.91 -5.20
CA THR A 44 -11.95 -0.55 -5.10
C THR A 44 -13.12 -1.04 -4.27
N GLY A 45 -13.77 -0.19 -3.48
CA GLY A 45 -14.77 -0.61 -2.50
C GLY A 45 -14.18 -1.37 -1.30
N ILE A 46 -12.85 -1.43 -1.17
CA ILE A 46 -12.16 -2.06 -0.04
C ILE A 46 -12.22 -1.11 1.16
N ASP A 47 -12.56 -1.61 2.35
CA ASP A 47 -12.50 -0.81 3.57
C ASP A 47 -11.05 -0.37 3.84
N PRO A 48 -10.79 0.93 4.10
CA PRO A 48 -9.44 1.44 4.35
C PRO A 48 -8.73 0.79 5.56
N ASN A 49 -9.48 0.20 6.50
CA ASN A 49 -8.94 -0.53 7.65
C ASN A 49 -8.43 -1.93 7.27
N LEU A 50 -8.87 -2.46 6.13
CA LEU A 50 -8.38 -3.73 5.59
C LEU A 50 -7.09 -3.54 4.78
N LEU A 51 -6.55 -2.32 4.71
CA LEU A 51 -5.43 -1.94 3.86
C LEU A 51 -4.30 -1.32 4.68
N ALA A 52 -3.08 -1.82 4.49
CA ALA A 52 -1.84 -1.14 4.85
C ALA A 52 -0.99 -0.91 3.60
N THR A 53 -0.23 0.18 3.58
CA THR A 53 0.70 0.48 2.50
C THR A 53 2.10 0.69 3.05
N LEU A 54 3.09 0.30 2.25
CA LEU A 54 4.50 0.44 2.54
C LEU A 54 5.21 0.99 1.31
N PHE A 55 6.03 2.01 1.53
CA PHE A 55 6.81 2.66 0.48
C PHE A 55 8.27 2.33 0.70
N VAL A 56 8.87 1.65 -0.27
CA VAL A 56 10.23 1.17 -0.17
C VAL A 56 11.11 2.00 -1.07
N THR A 57 12.12 2.60 -0.47
CA THR A 57 13.26 3.18 -1.19
C THR A 57 14.52 2.63 -0.55
N ASP A 58 15.21 1.76 -1.28
CA ASP A 58 16.40 1.09 -0.81
C ASP A 58 17.44 1.06 -1.94
N GLY A 59 18.47 1.88 -1.81
CA GLY A 59 19.47 2.08 -2.86
C GLY A 59 18.82 2.46 -4.19
N SER A 60 18.85 1.52 -5.14
CA SER A 60 18.24 1.69 -6.45
C SER A 60 16.84 1.12 -6.61
N ASP A 61 16.27 0.48 -5.58
CA ASP A 61 14.93 -0.09 -5.66
C ASP A 61 13.90 0.92 -5.17
N GLN A 62 12.78 0.98 -5.89
CA GLN A 62 11.63 1.79 -5.52
C GLN A 62 10.35 1.01 -5.76
N LEU A 63 9.78 0.52 -4.66
CA LEU A 63 8.60 -0.35 -4.67
C LEU A 63 7.53 0.23 -3.77
N ILE A 64 6.28 -0.07 -4.11
CA ILE A 64 5.14 0.23 -3.26
C ILE A 64 4.40 -1.07 -3.04
N LEU A 65 4.25 -1.43 -1.77
CA LEU A 65 3.56 -2.64 -1.35
C LEU A 65 2.25 -2.23 -0.71
N ALA A 66 1.16 -2.83 -1.16
CA ALA A 66 -0.14 -2.73 -0.51
C ALA A 66 -0.52 -4.11 0.04
N PHE A 67 -0.89 -4.15 1.31
CA PHE A 67 -1.30 -5.35 2.02
C PHE A 67 -2.77 -5.23 2.36
N VAL A 68 -3.58 -6.13 1.83
CA VAL A 68 -5.02 -6.17 2.02
C VAL A 68 -5.40 -7.46 2.76
N TYR A 69 -6.03 -7.35 3.92
CA TYR A 69 -6.50 -8.54 4.63
C TYR A 69 -7.68 -9.18 3.89
N ILE A 70 -7.60 -10.48 3.63
CA ILE A 70 -8.59 -11.17 2.79
C ILE A 70 -9.84 -11.49 3.63
N THR A 71 -10.92 -10.78 3.37
CA THR A 71 -12.24 -10.99 3.97
C THR A 71 -13.29 -11.21 2.90
N GLN A 72 -14.50 -11.60 3.32
CA GLN A 72 -15.67 -11.64 2.44
C GLN A 72 -15.96 -10.26 1.84
N GLU A 73 -15.77 -9.18 2.60
CA GLU A 73 -15.94 -7.80 2.13
C GLU A 73 -14.99 -7.46 0.99
N VAL A 74 -13.73 -7.90 1.08
CA VAL A 74 -12.75 -7.72 -0.01
C VAL A 74 -13.14 -8.52 -1.24
N LEU A 75 -13.67 -9.74 -1.07
CA LEU A 75 -14.17 -10.54 -2.20
C LEU A 75 -15.37 -9.88 -2.89
N ASP A 76 -16.25 -9.24 -2.12
CA ASP A 76 -17.46 -8.57 -2.62
C ASP A 76 -17.18 -7.18 -3.20
N SER A 77 -15.97 -6.63 -2.99
CA SER A 77 -15.52 -5.32 -3.50
C SER A 77 -15.38 -5.25 -5.03
N ASN A 78 -14.97 -4.11 -5.59
CA ASN A 78 -14.75 -3.93 -7.04
C ASN A 78 -13.40 -4.48 -7.56
N LEU A 79 -12.79 -5.45 -6.86
CA LEU A 79 -11.61 -6.16 -7.37
C LEU A 79 -11.88 -6.83 -8.73
N LYS A 80 -10.84 -6.94 -9.56
CA LYS A 80 -10.90 -7.68 -10.84
C LYS A 80 -11.30 -9.14 -10.61
N ALA A 81 -12.06 -9.71 -11.55
CA ALA A 81 -12.55 -11.08 -11.44
C ALA A 81 -11.44 -12.11 -11.21
N ASP A 82 -10.31 -11.97 -11.89
CA ASP A 82 -9.16 -12.89 -11.75
C ASP A 82 -8.55 -12.83 -10.34
N LEU A 83 -8.43 -11.61 -9.77
CA LEU A 83 -7.97 -11.43 -8.39
C LEU A 83 -8.97 -12.05 -7.40
N LYS A 84 -10.28 -11.81 -7.60
CA LYS A 84 -11.33 -12.42 -6.76
C LYS A 84 -11.27 -13.94 -6.79
N GLN A 85 -11.12 -14.53 -7.97
CA GLN A 85 -11.02 -15.97 -8.12
C GLN A 85 -9.77 -16.53 -7.43
N ALA A 86 -8.64 -15.82 -7.52
CA ALA A 86 -7.40 -16.23 -6.89
C ALA A 86 -7.43 -16.12 -5.36
N ILE A 87 -8.08 -15.10 -4.80
CA ILE A 87 -8.16 -14.90 -3.35
C ILE A 87 -9.32 -15.63 -2.67
N ALA A 88 -10.34 -16.04 -3.42
CA ALA A 88 -11.53 -16.72 -2.88
C ALA A 88 -11.21 -17.92 -1.96
N PRO A 89 -10.22 -18.79 -2.25
CA PRO A 89 -9.86 -19.90 -1.37
C PRO A 89 -9.33 -19.45 0.01
N PHE A 90 -8.83 -18.22 0.13
CA PHE A 90 -8.17 -17.68 1.32
C PHE A 90 -9.08 -16.80 2.19
N VAL A 91 -10.34 -16.65 1.80
CA VAL A 91 -11.33 -15.91 2.59
C VAL A 91 -11.48 -16.52 3.97
N GLU A 92 -11.53 -15.67 5.00
CA GLU A 92 -11.59 -16.03 6.43
C GLU A 92 -10.36 -16.80 6.95
N GLN A 93 -9.36 -17.02 6.10
CA GLN A 93 -8.05 -17.47 6.56
C GLN A 93 -7.22 -16.28 7.03
N LYS A 94 -6.23 -16.54 7.88
CA LYS A 94 -5.24 -15.52 8.24
C LYS A 94 -4.32 -15.27 7.03
N ALA A 95 -4.78 -14.50 6.06
CA ALA A 95 -4.11 -14.29 4.78
C ALA A 95 -4.23 -12.83 4.33
N MET A 96 -3.18 -12.34 3.67
CA MET A 96 -3.14 -11.01 3.09
C MET A 96 -2.86 -11.09 1.59
N LEU A 97 -3.68 -10.41 0.80
CA LEU A 97 -3.34 -10.08 -0.58
C LEU A 97 -2.26 -9.00 -0.55
N THR A 98 -1.13 -9.30 -1.15
CA THR A 98 0.00 -8.38 -1.29
C THR A 98 0.13 -7.97 -2.74
N LEU A 99 0.10 -6.66 -2.98
CA LEU A 99 0.27 -6.05 -4.30
C LEU A 99 1.57 -5.28 -4.30
N VAL A 100 2.37 -5.43 -5.34
CA VAL A 100 3.69 -4.80 -5.46
C VAL A 100 3.76 -4.06 -6.77
N VAL A 101 4.15 -2.79 -6.68
CA VAL A 101 4.29 -1.91 -7.83
C VAL A 101 5.64 -1.21 -7.76
N PRO A 102 6.64 -1.66 -8.53
CA PRO A 102 7.84 -0.88 -8.79
C PRO A 102 7.53 0.45 -9.50
N THR A 103 8.15 1.55 -9.09
CA THR A 103 8.14 2.81 -9.87
C THR A 103 9.23 2.86 -10.92
N ARG A 104 10.19 1.94 -10.83
CA ARG A 104 11.31 1.72 -11.75
C ARG A 104 11.81 0.28 -11.62
N HIS A 105 12.67 -0.16 -12.53
CA HIS A 105 13.31 -1.48 -12.43
C HIS A 105 13.88 -1.73 -11.03
N SER A 106 13.35 -2.73 -10.34
CA SER A 106 13.64 -2.97 -8.92
C SER A 106 13.70 -4.46 -8.60
N GLN A 107 14.57 -4.85 -7.67
CA GLN A 107 14.58 -6.21 -7.11
C GLN A 107 13.45 -6.37 -6.11
N PHE A 108 12.72 -7.47 -6.20
CA PHE A 108 11.67 -7.86 -5.27
C PHE A 108 11.89 -9.29 -4.78
N SER A 109 11.57 -9.53 -3.51
CA SER A 109 11.51 -10.88 -2.96
C SER A 109 10.45 -10.94 -1.88
N PRO A 110 9.41 -11.79 -2.00
CA PRO A 110 8.41 -11.92 -0.94
C PRO A 110 9.01 -12.43 0.36
N MET A 111 10.12 -13.17 0.32
CA MET A 111 10.83 -13.66 1.50
C MET A 111 11.45 -12.55 2.37
N ASP A 112 11.56 -11.32 1.85
CA ASP A 112 12.01 -10.15 2.62
C ASP A 112 10.91 -9.57 3.52
N ILE A 113 9.68 -10.13 3.44
CA ILE A 113 8.54 -9.74 4.26
C ILE A 113 8.61 -10.47 5.60
N SER A 114 8.43 -9.71 6.68
CA SER A 114 8.30 -10.24 8.04
C SER A 114 7.19 -9.52 8.79
N PHE A 115 6.70 -10.16 9.83
CA PHE A 115 5.66 -9.63 10.69
C PHE A 115 6.18 -9.47 12.12
N SER A 116 5.71 -8.45 12.82
CA SER A 116 6.15 -8.12 14.17
C SER A 116 4.93 -7.87 15.06
N GLN A 117 4.84 -8.54 16.20
CA GLN A 117 3.77 -8.29 17.18
C GLN A 117 4.21 -8.62 18.60
N GLY A 118 4.03 -7.67 19.52
CA GLY A 118 4.35 -7.87 20.95
C GLY A 118 5.83 -8.14 21.23
N GLY A 119 6.73 -7.60 20.40
CA GLY A 119 8.18 -7.80 20.50
C GLY A 119 8.69 -9.12 19.89
N LEU A 120 7.81 -9.93 19.29
CA LEU A 120 8.17 -11.12 18.54
C LEU A 120 8.21 -10.81 17.05
N VAL A 121 9.24 -11.32 16.37
CA VAL A 121 9.39 -11.26 14.91
C VAL A 121 9.06 -12.62 14.33
N TYR A 122 8.19 -12.63 13.32
CA TYR A 122 7.74 -13.81 12.60
C TYR A 122 8.19 -13.69 11.14
N LEU A 123 9.06 -14.61 10.74
CA LEU A 123 9.48 -14.74 9.34
C LEU A 123 8.48 -15.61 8.58
N ILE A 124 8.27 -15.30 7.30
CA ILE A 124 7.49 -16.18 6.43
C ILE A 124 8.37 -17.24 5.78
N THR A 125 7.73 -18.31 5.33
CA THR A 125 8.32 -19.42 4.61
C THR A 125 7.71 -19.55 3.22
N GLN A 126 8.37 -20.28 2.32
CA GLN A 126 7.89 -20.47 0.95
C GLN A 126 6.47 -21.07 0.88
N SER A 127 6.10 -21.93 1.83
CA SER A 127 4.75 -22.55 1.89
C SER A 127 3.65 -21.58 2.31
N GLN A 128 4.01 -20.37 2.75
CA GLN A 128 3.07 -19.31 3.09
C GLN A 128 2.86 -18.32 1.94
N ILE A 129 3.56 -18.50 0.82
CA ILE A 129 3.53 -17.60 -0.33
C ILE A 129 2.79 -18.29 -1.47
N TYR A 130 1.72 -17.64 -1.96
CA TYR A 130 0.88 -18.12 -3.04
C TYR A 130 0.85 -17.05 -4.13
N PRO A 131 1.73 -17.12 -5.14
CA PRO A 131 1.73 -16.18 -6.25
C PRO A 131 0.38 -16.16 -6.95
N VAL A 132 -0.14 -14.96 -7.22
CA VAL A 132 -1.34 -14.76 -8.05
C VAL A 132 -0.92 -14.37 -9.47
N THR A 133 0.17 -13.61 -9.61
CA THR A 133 0.88 -13.39 -10.88
C THR A 133 2.24 -14.09 -10.85
N ASP A 134 2.74 -14.49 -12.02
CA ASP A 134 3.99 -15.24 -12.17
C ASP A 134 5.24 -14.49 -11.68
N ASP A 135 5.17 -13.17 -11.64
CA ASP A 135 6.25 -12.29 -11.20
C ASP A 135 6.28 -12.09 -9.67
N PHE A 136 5.31 -12.65 -8.92
CA PHE A 136 5.29 -12.56 -7.45
C PHE A 136 6.23 -13.58 -6.80
N GLN A 137 7.52 -13.42 -7.08
CA GLN A 137 8.60 -14.26 -6.60
C GLN A 137 9.90 -13.47 -6.54
N ALA A 138 10.98 -14.08 -6.05
CA ALA A 138 12.27 -13.43 -6.02
C ALA A 138 12.75 -13.14 -7.45
N GLY A 139 13.03 -11.87 -7.75
CA GLY A 139 13.50 -11.46 -9.07
C GLY A 139 13.34 -9.97 -9.34
N GLU A 140 13.50 -9.63 -10.61
CA GLU A 140 13.37 -8.27 -11.10
C GLU A 140 11.92 -7.98 -11.50
N LEU A 141 11.43 -6.83 -11.07
CA LEU A 141 10.14 -6.31 -11.52
C LEU A 141 10.36 -5.09 -12.41
N GLU A 142 9.70 -5.12 -13.56
CA GLU A 142 9.68 -4.03 -14.52
C GLU A 142 8.91 -2.83 -13.97
N ALA A 143 9.37 -1.63 -14.32
CA ALA A 143 8.75 -0.39 -13.88
C ALA A 143 7.24 -0.37 -14.19
N ASN A 144 6.43 -0.08 -13.17
CA ASN A 144 4.97 0.02 -13.23
C ASN A 144 4.23 -1.30 -13.53
N ALA A 145 4.92 -2.43 -13.55
CA ALA A 145 4.27 -3.74 -13.51
C ALA A 145 3.54 -3.91 -12.17
N VAL A 146 2.41 -4.61 -12.20
CA VAL A 146 1.68 -4.97 -10.97
C VAL A 146 1.90 -6.44 -10.73
N SER A 147 2.65 -6.75 -9.66
CA SER A 147 2.81 -8.10 -9.17
C SER A 147 1.90 -8.34 -7.97
N SER A 148 1.34 -9.53 -7.84
CA SER A 148 0.38 -9.86 -6.79
C SER A 148 0.51 -11.29 -6.28
N GLY A 149 0.30 -11.46 -4.99
CA GLY A 149 0.31 -12.76 -4.33
C GLY A 149 -0.41 -12.75 -3.00
N VAL A 150 -0.74 -13.92 -2.50
CA VAL A 150 -1.31 -14.10 -1.17
C VAL A 150 -0.20 -14.56 -0.22
N ILE A 151 -0.13 -13.93 0.95
CA ILE A 151 0.77 -14.29 2.02
C ILE A 151 -0.06 -14.75 3.22
N MET A 152 0.14 -15.99 3.64
CA MET A 152 -0.46 -16.54 4.85
C MET A 152 0.26 -15.97 6.07
N LEU A 153 -0.49 -15.32 6.94
CA LEU A 153 0.03 -14.76 8.18
C LEU A 153 0.49 -15.89 9.13
N PRO A 154 1.60 -15.70 9.84
CA PRO A 154 2.06 -16.64 10.87
C PRO A 154 0.99 -16.86 11.95
N GLU A 155 0.86 -18.09 12.45
CA GLU A 155 -0.20 -18.47 13.40
C GLU A 155 -0.22 -17.59 14.67
N GLY A 156 0.96 -17.17 15.13
CA GLY A 156 1.16 -16.35 16.33
C GLY A 156 0.69 -14.90 16.21
N ILE A 157 0.35 -14.42 15.01
CA ILE A 157 -0.25 -13.10 14.82
C ILE A 157 -1.71 -13.12 15.27
N ASP A 158 -2.04 -12.24 16.21
CA ASP A 158 -3.39 -11.96 16.68
C ASP A 158 -3.99 -10.78 15.92
N MET A 159 -4.97 -11.07 15.07
CA MET A 159 -5.64 -10.09 14.20
C MET A 159 -6.45 -9.04 14.95
N SER A 160 -6.79 -9.27 16.23
CA SER A 160 -7.53 -8.30 17.05
C SER A 160 -6.67 -7.14 17.54
N ARG A 161 -5.34 -7.25 17.39
CA ARG A 161 -4.37 -6.25 17.80
C ARG A 161 -3.57 -5.77 16.60
N PRO A 162 -3.08 -4.50 16.61
CA PRO A 162 -2.16 -4.04 15.59
C PRO A 162 -0.91 -4.94 15.51
N PHE A 163 -0.38 -5.10 14.31
CA PHE A 163 0.90 -5.74 14.07
C PHE A 163 1.66 -4.97 12.99
N GLU A 164 2.99 -5.10 13.01
CA GLU A 164 3.87 -4.47 12.05
C GLU A 164 4.16 -5.42 10.90
N ILE A 165 4.22 -4.87 9.69
CA ILE A 165 4.67 -5.53 8.47
C ILE A 165 5.96 -4.84 8.05
N THR A 166 7.04 -5.60 7.98
CA THR A 166 8.35 -5.11 7.58
C THR A 166 8.74 -5.72 6.25
N TYR A 167 9.20 -4.87 5.33
CA TYR A 167 9.89 -5.30 4.12
C TYR A 167 11.24 -4.60 4.08
N ARG A 168 12.31 -5.40 4.14
CA ARG A 168 13.69 -4.90 4.31
C ARG A 168 13.79 -3.96 5.52
N ALA A 169 14.16 -2.70 5.32
CA ALA A 169 14.31 -1.70 6.38
C ALA A 169 13.06 -0.84 6.62
N GLN A 170 11.99 -1.05 5.85
CA GLN A 170 10.76 -0.24 5.94
C GLN A 170 9.68 -1.02 6.66
N THR A 171 8.96 -0.34 7.56
CA THR A 171 7.88 -0.93 8.37
C THR A 171 6.60 -0.12 8.23
N THR A 172 5.46 -0.81 8.22
CA THR A 172 4.12 -0.23 8.32
C THR A 172 3.31 -0.98 9.38
N THR A 173 2.28 -0.35 9.93
CA THR A 173 1.39 -1.00 10.91
C THR A 173 0.07 -1.34 10.24
N PHE A 174 -0.40 -2.56 10.47
CA PHE A 174 -1.73 -3.02 10.10
C PHE A 174 -2.63 -3.12 11.33
N SER A 175 -3.88 -2.67 11.23
CA SER A 175 -4.89 -2.76 12.28
C SER A 175 -6.30 -2.84 11.70
N LEU A 176 -7.05 -3.89 12.01
CA LEU A 176 -8.46 -4.03 11.60
C LEU A 176 -9.38 -3.04 12.32
N SER A 177 -8.97 -2.50 13.47
CA SER A 177 -9.81 -1.66 14.32
C SER A 177 -9.73 -0.17 13.97
N GLY A 178 -9.08 0.20 12.87
CA GLY A 178 -8.98 1.60 12.40
C GLY A 178 -8.25 2.55 13.34
N SER A 179 -7.55 2.03 14.35
CA SER A 179 -6.65 2.82 15.19
C SER A 179 -5.44 3.23 14.34
N GLY A 180 -5.53 4.44 13.79
CA GLY A 180 -4.49 5.08 12.99
C GLY A 180 -3.10 4.82 13.55
N SER A 181 -2.23 4.32 12.67
CA SER A 181 -0.81 4.14 12.95
C SER A 181 -0.17 5.49 13.24
N PRO A 182 0.88 5.57 14.09
CA PRO A 182 1.93 6.54 13.85
C PRO A 182 2.43 6.27 12.43
N GLY A 183 2.15 7.18 11.49
CA GLY A 183 2.44 6.95 10.08
C GLY A 183 3.91 6.55 9.87
N PRO A 184 4.22 5.69 8.89
CA PRO A 184 5.60 5.41 8.51
C PRO A 184 6.30 6.75 8.23
N SER A 185 7.48 6.98 8.81
CA SER A 185 8.25 8.18 8.53
C SER A 185 8.80 8.08 7.10
N LEU A 186 8.00 8.53 6.14
CA LEU A 186 8.39 8.58 4.74
C LEU A 186 9.57 9.56 4.61
N PRO A 187 10.78 9.15 4.17
CA PRO A 187 11.78 10.12 3.77
C PRO A 187 11.19 11.13 2.77
N SER A 188 11.56 12.41 2.88
CA SER A 188 10.92 13.54 2.19
C SER A 188 10.86 13.44 0.65
N GLY A 189 11.55 12.47 0.04
CA GLY A 189 11.44 12.14 -1.39
C GLY A 189 10.26 11.23 -1.77
N LEU A 190 9.56 10.60 -0.80
CA LEU A 190 8.50 9.62 -1.06
C LEU A 190 7.14 10.21 -1.44
N LEU A 191 6.91 11.50 -1.22
CA LEU A 191 5.66 12.16 -1.58
C LEU A 191 5.39 12.10 -3.10
N GLY A 192 6.45 12.20 -3.91
CA GLY A 192 6.37 12.06 -5.38
C GLY A 192 6.06 10.62 -5.82
N PHE A 193 6.68 9.62 -5.16
CA PHE A 193 6.45 8.20 -5.46
C PHE A 193 5.02 7.77 -5.11
N PHE A 194 4.49 8.30 -4.01
CA PHE A 194 3.10 8.10 -3.61
C PHE A 194 2.11 8.61 -4.68
N LEU A 195 2.30 9.85 -5.16
CA LEU A 195 1.48 10.43 -6.22
C LEU A 195 1.56 9.63 -7.53
N GLN A 196 2.74 9.10 -7.86
CA GLN A 196 2.93 8.23 -9.03
C GLN A 196 2.20 6.90 -8.91
N PHE A 197 2.24 6.22 -7.75
CA PHE A 197 1.49 4.99 -7.53
C PHE A 197 -0.01 5.18 -7.62
N LEU A 198 -0.53 6.26 -7.04
CA LEU A 198 -1.95 6.57 -7.16
C LEU A 198 -2.35 6.74 -8.63
N PHE A 199 -1.48 7.36 -9.43
CA PHE A 199 -1.70 7.50 -10.86
C PHE A 199 -1.69 6.14 -11.60
N LEU A 200 -0.75 5.26 -11.26
CA LEU A 200 -0.57 3.96 -11.94
C LEU A 200 -1.61 2.92 -11.54
N PHE A 201 -1.98 2.85 -10.26
CA PHE A 201 -2.90 1.82 -9.77
C PHE A 201 -4.37 2.21 -9.91
N PHE A 202 -4.69 3.49 -9.71
CA PHE A 202 -6.09 3.96 -9.69
C PHE A 202 -6.51 4.73 -10.94
N LEU A 203 -5.57 5.34 -11.67
CA LEU A 203 -5.88 6.24 -12.79
C LEU A 203 -5.51 5.62 -14.15
N PHE A 204 -4.50 4.75 -14.20
CA PHE A 204 -4.09 4.06 -15.43
C PHE A 204 -5.17 3.17 -16.07
N PRO A 205 -5.93 2.33 -15.34
CA PRO A 205 -7.04 1.59 -15.95
C PRO A 205 -8.16 2.52 -16.48
N PHE A 206 -8.30 3.74 -15.95
CA PHE A 206 -9.29 4.71 -16.43
C PHE A 206 -8.83 5.56 -17.63
N LEU A 207 -7.52 5.76 -17.82
CA LEU A 207 -6.96 6.48 -18.97
C LEU A 207 -7.01 5.67 -20.27
N ILE A 208 -7.03 4.34 -20.17
CA ILE A 208 -7.02 3.43 -21.34
C ILE A 208 -8.44 3.01 -21.74
N GLY A 209 -9.46 3.28 -20.92
CA GLY A 209 -10.86 3.02 -21.31
C GLY A 209 -11.11 1.55 -21.66
N ILE A 210 -10.68 0.63 -20.78
CA ILE A 210 -10.96 -0.80 -20.86
C ILE A 210 -11.68 -1.22 -19.58
#